data_AF-A0A6L9HBM8-F1
#
_entry.id   AF-A0A6L9HBM8-F1
#
_cell.length_a   1.000
_cell.length_b   1.000
_cell.length_c   1.000
_cell.angle_alpha   90.00
_cell.angle_beta   90.00
_cell.angle_gamma   90.00
#
_symmetry.space_group_name_H-M   'P 1'
#
loop_
_entity.id
_entity.type
_entity.pdbx_description
1 polymer ?
#
loop_
_entity_poly.entity_id
_entity_poly.type
_entity_poly.pdbx_seq_one_letter_code
_entity_poly.pdbx_strand_id
1 'polypeptide(L)'
;MIRFHQFVAYMKKEQVSRFEGRLAVKVEKVKINNGVFMTSLQGKRPDSQEWVTIGLDSYYMAYREGMTLKQLADDIYDMFNTFENPSYPLDGLGDWEQVKDKIFYKLVKSEK
;
A
#
# COMPACT_ATOMS: atom_id res chain seq x y z
N MET A 1 21.10 -0.25 8.54
CA MET A 1 19.64 -0.07 8.45
C MET A 1 19.36 1.37 8.01
N ILE A 2 18.62 1.58 6.92
CA ILE A 2 18.39 2.93 6.37
C ILE A 2 17.34 3.70 7.18
N ARG A 3 17.37 5.03 7.13
CA ARG A 3 16.35 5.90 7.77
C ARG A 3 15.04 5.86 6.98
N PHE A 4 13.92 6.16 7.63
CA PHE A 4 12.60 6.13 7.01
C PHE A 4 12.50 6.94 5.71
N HIS A 5 13.04 8.17 5.67
CA HIS A 5 13.01 8.96 4.43
C HIS A 5 13.79 8.32 3.28
N GLN A 6 14.88 7.59 3.57
CA GLN A 6 15.65 6.84 2.57
C GLN A 6 14.87 5.61 2.10
N PHE A 7 14.17 4.95 3.02
CA PHE A 7 13.27 3.84 2.71
C PHE A 7 12.14 4.28 1.77
N VAL A 8 11.48 5.39 2.08
CA VAL A 8 10.42 5.97 1.25
C VAL A 8 10.95 6.32 -0.15
N ALA A 9 12.11 6.96 -0.23
CA ALA A 9 12.74 7.29 -1.51
C ALA A 9 13.10 6.04 -2.32
N TYR A 10 13.61 5.00 -1.66
CA TYR A 10 13.90 3.71 -2.27
C TYR A 10 12.64 3.05 -2.84
N MET A 11 11.58 2.90 -2.03
CA MET A 11 10.33 2.29 -2.46
C MET A 11 9.72 3.04 -3.65
N LYS A 12 9.68 4.38 -3.59
CA LYS A 12 9.20 5.19 -4.73
C LYS A 12 10.02 4.92 -5.99
N LYS A 13 11.35 4.95 -5.88
CA LYS A 13 12.26 4.76 -7.02
C LYS A 13 12.06 3.38 -7.66
N GLU A 14 12.00 2.33 -6.86
CA GLU A 14 11.78 0.97 -7.34
C GLU A 14 10.45 0.85 -8.09
N GLN A 15 9.34 1.35 -7.52
CA GLN A 15 8.05 1.27 -8.19
C GLN A 15 8.01 2.09 -9.49
N VAL A 16 8.52 3.32 -9.47
CA VAL A 16 8.60 4.14 -10.70
C VAL A 16 9.41 3.44 -11.79
N SER A 17 10.53 2.79 -11.41
CA SER A 17 11.36 2.05 -12.35
C SER A 17 10.66 0.83 -12.91
N ARG A 18 9.92 0.06 -12.09
CA ARG A 18 9.27 -1.19 -12.51
C ARG A 18 8.02 -0.97 -13.36
N PHE A 19 7.28 0.10 -13.10
CA PHE A 19 6.07 0.41 -13.86
C PHE A 19 6.36 1.16 -15.16
N GLU A 20 7.57 1.69 -15.36
CA GLU A 20 8.01 2.31 -16.63
C GLU A 20 6.99 3.31 -17.23
N GLY A 21 6.31 4.07 -16.37
CA GLY A 21 5.30 5.05 -16.76
C GLY A 21 3.87 4.51 -16.97
N ARG A 22 3.65 3.19 -16.88
CA ARG A 22 2.30 2.58 -16.89
C ARG A 22 1.46 3.00 -15.69
N LEU A 23 2.11 3.27 -14.56
CA LEU A 23 1.50 3.72 -13.32
C LEU A 23 2.16 5.02 -12.84
N ALA A 24 1.36 6.06 -12.59
CA ALA A 24 1.83 7.28 -11.94
C ALA A 24 1.98 7.00 -10.43
N VAL A 25 3.20 7.15 -9.91
CA VAL A 25 3.51 6.88 -8.50
C VAL A 25 3.95 8.15 -7.78
N LYS A 26 3.32 8.46 -6.64
CA LYS A 26 3.70 9.59 -5.77
C LYS A 26 3.74 9.19 -4.30
N VAL A 27 4.42 10.00 -3.51
CA VAL A 27 4.44 9.88 -2.04
C VAL A 27 3.62 11.01 -1.46
N GLU A 28 2.74 10.71 -0.51
CA GLU A 28 1.89 11.70 0.12
C GLU A 28 1.77 11.42 1.62
N LYS A 29 1.62 12.48 2.43
CA LYS A 29 1.22 12.33 3.83
C LYS A 29 -0.29 12.42 3.90
N VAL A 30 -0.93 11.31 4.25
CA VAL A 30 -2.38 11.23 4.38
C VAL A 30 -2.77 11.24 5.85
N LYS A 31 -3.79 12.03 6.18
CA LYS A 31 -4.41 11.98 7.51
C LYS A 31 -5.29 10.74 7.56
N ILE A 32 -4.98 9.83 8.47
CA ILE A 32 -5.78 8.64 8.74
C ILE A 32 -6.71 8.91 9.94
N ASN A 33 -7.40 7.87 10.40
CA ASN A 33 -8.31 7.94 11.54
C ASN A 33 -7.65 8.60 12.76
N ASN A 34 -8.46 9.29 13.55
CA ASN A 34 -8.06 9.89 14.83
C ASN A 34 -6.93 10.94 14.75
N GLY A 35 -6.70 11.53 13.57
CA GLY A 35 -5.73 12.63 13.42
C GLY A 35 -4.28 12.22 13.25
N VAL A 36 -4.00 10.92 13.17
CA VAL A 36 -2.67 10.39 12.87
C VAL A 36 -2.35 10.61 11.39
N PHE A 37 -1.08 10.88 11.07
CA PHE A 37 -0.60 10.99 9.69
C PHE A 37 0.19 9.75 9.32
N MET A 38 -0.04 9.25 8.11
CA MET A 38 0.67 8.12 7.53
C MET A 38 1.39 8.60 6.27
N THR A 39 2.64 8.16 6.08
CA THR A 39 3.32 8.39 4.80
C THR A 39 2.93 7.26 3.87
N SER A 40 2.29 7.60 2.75
CA SER A 40 1.80 6.63 1.78
C SER A 40 2.51 6.72 0.45
N LEU A 41 2.55 5.58 -0.24
CA LEU A 41 2.85 5.48 -1.66
C LEU A 41 1.52 5.32 -2.39
N GLN A 42 1.25 6.21 -3.33
CA GLN A 42 0.03 6.21 -4.11
C GLN A 42 0.34 5.90 -5.56
N GLY A 43 -0.43 4.97 -6.13
CA GLY A 43 -0.36 4.56 -7.53
C GLY A 43 -1.67 4.90 -8.25
N LYS A 44 -1.58 5.43 -9.46
CA LYS A 44 -2.75 5.72 -10.30
C LYS A 44 -2.47 5.37 -11.75
N ARG A 45 -3.42 4.67 -12.38
CA ARG A 45 -3.39 4.45 -13.83
C ARG A 45 -3.79 5.72 -14.58
N PRO A 46 -3.25 5.95 -15.79
CA PRO A 46 -3.63 7.10 -16.61
C PRO A 46 -5.12 7.20 -16.93
N ASP A 47 -5.81 6.06 -17.03
CA ASP A 47 -7.22 5.94 -17.40
C ASP A 47 -8.20 5.89 -16.21
N SER A 48 -7.68 5.80 -14.98
CA SER A 48 -8.50 5.74 -13.76
C SER A 48 -8.68 7.13 -13.14
N GLN A 49 -9.76 7.33 -12.38
CA GLN A 49 -9.88 8.49 -11.48
C GLN A 49 -9.33 8.20 -10.08
N GLU A 50 -9.19 6.93 -9.73
CA GLU A 50 -8.89 6.47 -8.38
C GLU A 50 -7.38 6.28 -8.16
N TRP A 51 -6.95 6.57 -6.93
CA TRP A 51 -5.60 6.31 -6.46
C TRP A 51 -5.61 5.12 -5.50
N VAL A 52 -4.79 4.12 -5.78
CA VAL A 52 -4.48 3.06 -4.83
C VAL A 52 -3.46 3.62 -3.83
N THR A 53 -3.71 3.44 -2.54
CA THR A 53 -2.88 4.01 -1.47
C THR A 53 -2.33 2.90 -0.58
N ILE A 54 -1.00 2.84 -0.44
CA ILE A 54 -0.30 1.89 0.44
C ILE A 54 0.45 2.67 1.53
N GLY A 55 0.27 2.30 2.79
CA GLY A 55 0.97 2.92 3.93
C GLY A 55 2.40 2.39 4.08
N LEU A 56 3.41 3.28 4.10
CA LEU A 56 4.82 2.87 4.18
C LEU A 56 5.31 2.67 5.62
N ASP A 57 4.59 3.19 6.61
CA ASP A 57 4.94 3.07 8.02
C ASP A 57 5.03 1.59 8.47
N SER A 58 4.04 0.76 8.12
CA SER A 58 4.02 -0.68 8.42
C SER A 58 5.12 -1.46 7.68
N TYR A 59 5.37 -1.13 6.41
CA TYR A 59 6.47 -1.74 5.65
C TYR A 59 7.84 -1.38 6.23
N TYR A 60 7.99 -0.16 6.74
CA TYR A 60 9.21 0.22 7.43
C TYR A 60 9.37 -0.54 8.74
N MET A 61 8.30 -0.80 9.49
CA MET A 61 8.38 -1.66 10.69
C MET A 61 8.81 -3.10 10.31
N ALA A 62 8.24 -3.68 9.26
CA ALA A 62 8.66 -4.99 8.76
C ALA A 62 10.15 -5.02 8.33
N TYR A 63 10.64 -3.93 7.72
CA TYR A 63 12.07 -3.76 7.44
C TYR A 63 12.93 -3.73 8.72
N ARG A 64 12.46 -3.05 9.78
CA ARG A 64 13.13 -3.02 11.09
C ARG A 64 13.17 -4.40 11.74
N GLU A 65 12.19 -5.24 11.46
CA GLU A 65 12.06 -6.62 11.96
C GLU A 65 12.83 -7.65 11.11
N GLY A 66 13.48 -7.23 10.01
CA GLY A 66 14.42 -8.06 9.26
C GLY A 66 13.99 -8.39 7.83
N MET A 67 12.81 -7.95 7.36
CA MET A 67 12.47 -8.08 5.94
C MET A 67 13.42 -7.25 5.07
N THR A 68 13.78 -7.77 3.90
CA THR A 68 14.68 -7.05 2.98
C THR A 68 13.93 -5.99 2.19
N LEU A 69 14.65 -4.96 1.73
CA LEU A 69 14.09 -3.93 0.87
C LEU A 69 13.50 -4.51 -0.42
N LYS A 70 14.13 -5.52 -1.00
CA LYS A 70 13.65 -6.19 -2.21
C LYS A 70 12.30 -6.89 -1.96
N GLN A 71 12.17 -7.67 -0.89
CA GLN A 71 10.91 -8.36 -0.56
C GLN A 71 9.75 -7.37 -0.37
N LEU A 72 10.01 -6.25 0.31
CA LEU A 72 9.00 -5.22 0.54
C LEU A 72 8.65 -4.49 -0.76
N ALA A 73 9.62 -4.22 -1.63
CA ALA A 73 9.36 -3.63 -2.94
C ALA A 73 8.61 -4.59 -3.88
N ASP A 74 8.88 -5.89 -3.80
CA ASP A 74 8.16 -6.93 -4.54
C ASP A 74 6.70 -6.99 -4.09
N ASP A 75 6.43 -7.01 -2.78
CA ASP A 75 5.07 -7.03 -2.24
C ASP A 75 4.25 -5.78 -2.61
N ILE A 76 4.85 -4.58 -2.52
CA ILE A 76 4.21 -3.33 -2.96
C ILE A 76 3.90 -3.37 -4.46
N TYR A 77 4.82 -3.91 -5.27
CA TYR A 77 4.62 -4.04 -6.71
C TYR A 77 3.44 -4.97 -7.00
N ASP A 78 3.40 -6.14 -6.37
CA ASP A 78 2.34 -7.12 -6.57
C ASP A 78 0.98 -6.53 -6.21
N MET A 79 0.90 -5.78 -5.09
CA MET A 79 -0.30 -5.05 -4.69
C MET A 79 -0.78 -4.12 -5.81
N PHE A 80 0.08 -3.21 -6.29
CA PHE A 80 -0.29 -2.30 -7.38
C PHE A 80 -0.63 -3.03 -8.68
N ASN A 81 0.09 -4.10 -9.01
CA ASN A 81 -0.11 -4.89 -10.23
C ASN A 81 -1.45 -5.66 -10.19
N THR A 82 -1.86 -6.19 -9.03
CA THR A 82 -3.19 -6.79 -8.85
C THR A 82 -4.32 -5.76 -9.03
N PHE A 83 -4.10 -4.50 -8.63
CA PHE A 83 -5.05 -3.43 -8.95
C PHE A 83 -5.09 -3.07 -10.44
N GLU A 84 -3.98 -3.19 -11.17
CA GLU A 84 -3.95 -3.00 -12.63
C GLU A 84 -4.66 -4.12 -13.40
N ASN A 85 -4.57 -5.35 -12.90
CA ASN A 85 -5.13 -6.51 -13.56
C ASN A 85 -5.97 -7.33 -12.56
N PRO A 86 -7.22 -6.90 -12.27
CA PRO A 86 -8.11 -7.63 -11.41
C PRO A 86 -8.59 -8.89 -12.14
N SER A 87 -7.74 -9.92 -12.20
CA SER A 87 -8.19 -11.28 -12.52
C SER A 87 -8.97 -11.89 -11.35
N TYR A 88 -9.25 -11.10 -10.30
CA TYR A 88 -9.98 -11.54 -9.14
C TYR A 88 -11.48 -11.52 -9.47
N PRO A 89 -12.16 -12.67 -9.44
CA PRO A 89 -13.62 -12.67 -9.49
C PRO A 89 -14.10 -11.95 -8.23
N LEU A 90 -14.56 -10.70 -8.40
CA LEU A 90 -15.28 -9.97 -7.36
C LEU A 90 -16.69 -10.57 -7.15
N ASP A 91 -17.06 -11.52 -8.00
CA ASP A 91 -18.20 -12.40 -7.90
C ASP A 91 -18.19 -13.06 -6.50
N GLY A 92 -19.17 -12.71 -5.66
CA GLY A 92 -19.30 -13.22 -4.29
C GLY A 92 -18.98 -12.21 -3.18
N LEU A 93 -18.39 -11.05 -3.49
CA LEU A 93 -18.21 -9.99 -2.50
C LEU A 93 -19.50 -9.24 -2.15
N GLY A 94 -20.51 -9.31 -3.02
CA GLY A 94 -21.84 -8.74 -2.77
C GLY A 94 -22.72 -9.57 -1.85
N ASP A 95 -22.34 -10.81 -1.53
CA ASP A 95 -23.08 -11.67 -0.61
C ASP A 95 -22.48 -11.58 0.79
N TRP A 96 -23.20 -10.87 1.67
CA TRP A 96 -22.85 -10.68 3.07
C TRP A 96 -22.55 -12.01 3.80
N GLU A 97 -23.33 -13.06 3.52
CA GLU A 97 -23.19 -14.35 4.20
C GLU A 97 -21.87 -15.05 3.85
N GLN A 98 -21.32 -14.78 2.67
CA GLN A 98 -20.06 -15.38 2.21
C GLN A 98 -18.82 -14.62 2.65
N VAL A 99 -18.96 -13.34 3.01
CA VAL A 99 -17.82 -12.45 3.34
C VAL A 99 -17.69 -12.13 4.83
N LYS A 100 -18.75 -12.29 5.63
CA LYS A 100 -18.75 -11.88 7.06
C LYS A 100 -17.60 -12.49 7.87
N ASP A 101 -17.23 -13.74 7.58
CA ASP A 101 -16.16 -14.46 8.30
C ASP A 101 -14.74 -14.08 7.83
N LYS A 102 -14.64 -13.26 6.77
CA LYS A 102 -13.39 -12.78 6.19
C LYS A 102 -13.09 -11.32 6.54
N ILE A 103 -13.98 -10.65 7.29
CA ILE A 103 -13.82 -9.26 7.74
C ILE A 103 -13.14 -9.26 9.11
N PHE A 104 -11.96 -8.65 9.20
CA PHE A 104 -11.21 -8.53 10.45
C PHE A 104 -11.26 -7.08 10.98
N TYR A 105 -11.79 -6.92 12.20
CA TYR A 105 -11.83 -5.62 12.88
C TYR A 105 -10.56 -5.43 13.73
N LYS A 106 -9.92 -4.26 13.61
CA LYS A 106 -8.81 -3.87 14.49
C LYS A 106 -9.12 -2.54 15.17
N LEU A 107 -9.27 -2.58 16.50
CA LEU A 107 -9.40 -1.38 17.32
C LEU A 107 -8.02 -0.75 17.54
N VAL A 108 -7.83 0.48 17.05
CA VAL A 108 -6.60 1.25 17.27
C VAL A 108 -6.86 2.29 18.36
N LYS A 109 -6.39 2.00 19.58
CA LYS A 109 -6.48 2.91 20.74
C LYS A 109 -5.32 3.92 20.69
N SER A 110 -5.59 5.19 20.99
CA SER A 110 -4.56 6.19 21.29
C SER A 110 -4.76 6.68 22.73
N GLU A 111 -3.68 6.81 23.49
CA GLU A 111 -3.70 7.53 24.77
C GLU A 111 -3.68 9.05 24.47
N LYS A 112 -4.48 9.79 25.25
CA LYS A 112 -4.66 11.24 25.11
C LYS A 112 -3.46 12.01 25.64
#